data_AF-A0A950RUN4-F1
#
_entry.id   AF-A0A950RUN4-F1
#
_cell.length_a   1.000
_cell.length_b   1.000
_cell.length_c   1.000
_cell.angle_alpha   90.00
_cell.angle_beta   90.00
_cell.angle_gamma   90.00
#
_symmetry.space_group_name_H-M   'P 1'
#
loop_
_entity.id
_entity.type
_entity.pdbx_description
1 polymer ?
#
loop_
_entity_poly.entity_id
_entity_poly.type
_entity_poly.pdbx_seq_one_letter_code
_entity_poly.pdbx_strand_id
1 'polypeptide(L)'
;RAADEVHERRRQARHPATVKPELVATHPNAVWSWDITKLLGPEKWTYFHLYVIIDIFSRYVPGWLLAKRETAELAEHLIAETIRKHNVVADQLTIHADRGTSMASKTVALLLADLGVTKSHSRPHCSNDNPYSEAQFKTLKYRPEFPERFGSIEDGRAFCRRFFRWYNHEHRHTGIGFHTPAAVHFGRAESVQFERARVLEAAYVAHPERFVRQPPVPPPLPGPAWINKPTEVTPAQ
;
A
#
# COMPACT_ATOMS: atom_id res chain seq x y z
N ARG A 1 51.27 8.73 42.17
CA ARG A 1 50.23 9.76 42.38
C ARG A 1 49.38 9.80 41.13
N ALA A 2 48.13 9.38 41.26
CA ALA A 2 47.11 9.44 40.23
C ALA A 2 46.46 10.83 40.22
N ALA A 3 46.02 11.28 39.04
CA ALA A 3 44.98 12.30 38.82
C ALA A 3 44.63 12.21 37.31
N ASP A 4 43.61 11.44 36.96
CA ASP A 4 42.22 11.91 36.73
C ASP A 4 42.05 12.60 35.37
N GLU A 5 41.97 11.77 34.32
CA GLU A 5 41.45 12.19 33.02
C GLU A 5 39.91 12.24 33.05
N VAL A 6 39.40 13.38 32.63
CA VAL A 6 37.97 13.73 32.60
C VAL A 6 37.23 12.84 31.60
N HIS A 7 36.43 11.90 32.09
CA HIS A 7 35.48 11.16 31.25
C HIS A 7 34.35 12.09 30.79
N GLU A 8 34.30 12.35 29.49
CA GLU A 8 33.20 13.05 28.81
C GLU A 8 31.88 12.26 28.96
N ARG A 9 31.07 12.60 29.98
CA ARG A 9 29.70 12.08 30.12
C ARG A 9 28.75 12.86 29.20
N ARG A 10 28.80 12.61 27.89
CA ARG A 10 27.66 12.96 27.02
C ARG A 10 26.47 12.11 27.46
N ARG A 11 25.48 12.74 28.10
CA ARG A 11 24.15 12.14 28.30
C ARG A 11 23.56 11.89 26.92
N GLN A 12 23.69 10.66 26.41
CA GLN A 12 22.91 10.23 25.26
C GLN A 12 21.44 10.23 25.69
N ALA A 13 20.61 11.00 24.99
CA ALA A 13 19.17 10.94 25.15
C ALA A 13 18.71 9.53 24.80
N ARG A 14 18.36 8.74 25.83
CA ARG A 14 17.68 7.46 25.64
C ARG A 14 16.22 7.76 25.35
N HIS A 15 15.89 7.94 24.07
CA HIS A 15 14.50 7.91 23.65
C HIS A 15 13.93 6.52 23.94
N PRO A 16 12.71 6.42 24.51
CA PRO A 16 12.01 5.15 24.63
C PRO A 16 11.98 4.45 23.27
N ALA A 17 12.13 3.13 23.26
CA ALA A 17 12.01 2.35 22.03
C ALA A 17 10.63 2.62 21.42
N THR A 18 10.60 3.29 20.27
CA THR A 18 9.36 3.61 19.56
C THR A 18 8.61 2.30 19.26
N VAL A 19 7.37 2.18 19.75
CA VAL A 19 6.51 1.00 19.49
C VAL A 19 6.33 0.85 17.99
N LYS A 20 6.65 -0.34 17.47
CA LYS A 20 6.46 -0.70 16.07
C LYS A 20 4.93 -0.68 15.80
N PRO A 21 4.41 0.13 14.85
CA PRO A 21 2.99 0.09 14.57
C PRO A 21 2.67 -1.25 13.93
N GLU A 22 1.97 -2.11 14.67
CA GLU A 22 1.45 -3.38 14.19
C GLU A 22 0.06 -3.13 13.61
N LEU A 23 -0.04 -3.12 12.29
CA LEU A 23 -1.31 -2.88 11.60
C LEU A 23 -1.76 -4.17 10.96
N VAL A 24 -3.03 -4.53 11.19
CA VAL A 24 -3.65 -5.72 10.62
C VAL A 24 -4.90 -5.28 9.88
N ALA A 25 -5.03 -5.69 8.62
CA ALA A 25 -6.20 -5.49 7.79
C ALA A 25 -6.85 -6.84 7.50
N THR A 26 -8.06 -7.04 7.99
CA THR A 26 -8.86 -8.26 7.80
C THR A 26 -9.95 -8.09 6.74
N HIS A 27 -10.21 -6.85 6.30
CA HIS A 27 -11.20 -6.51 5.29
C HIS A 27 -10.77 -5.25 4.51
N PRO A 28 -11.40 -4.95 3.36
CA PRO A 28 -11.16 -3.70 2.62
C PRO A 28 -11.47 -2.48 3.49
N ASN A 29 -10.75 -1.39 3.28
CA ASN A 29 -10.83 -0.11 3.98
C ASN A 29 -10.47 -0.15 5.48
N ALA A 30 -9.87 -1.24 5.97
CA ALA A 30 -9.34 -1.32 7.33
C ALA A 30 -8.01 -0.56 7.48
N VAL A 31 -7.08 -0.80 6.54
CA VAL A 31 -5.76 -0.15 6.54
C VAL A 31 -5.38 0.25 5.13
N TRP A 32 -5.15 1.54 4.94
CA TRP A 32 -4.53 2.07 3.74
C TRP A 32 -3.09 2.41 4.03
N SER A 33 -2.23 2.10 3.08
CA SER A 33 -0.89 2.65 3.02
C SER A 33 -0.83 3.71 1.94
N TRP A 34 -0.02 4.74 2.11
CA TRP A 34 0.22 5.70 1.04
C TRP A 34 1.66 6.14 0.99
N ASP A 35 2.09 6.54 -0.21
CA ASP A 35 3.45 6.99 -0.46
C ASP A 35 3.51 7.85 -1.74
N ILE A 36 4.66 8.49 -1.97
CA ILE A 36 4.93 9.36 -3.10
C ILE A 36 6.15 8.85 -3.86
N THR A 37 6.01 8.66 -5.17
CA THR A 37 7.16 8.40 -6.05
C THR A 37 7.36 9.56 -7.04
N LYS A 38 8.62 9.79 -7.41
CA LYS A 38 8.97 10.69 -8.52
C LYS A 38 8.85 9.97 -9.86
N LEU A 39 8.29 10.66 -10.84
CA LEU A 39 8.29 10.30 -12.26
C LEU A 39 9.17 11.30 -13.01
N LEU A 40 9.99 10.84 -13.97
CA LEU A 40 10.86 11.72 -14.74
C LEU A 40 10.04 12.62 -15.66
N GLY A 41 10.25 13.93 -15.56
CA GLY A 41 9.64 14.92 -16.42
C GLY A 41 10.36 15.06 -17.77
N PRO A 42 9.92 16.02 -18.60
CA PRO A 42 10.37 16.18 -19.98
C PRO A 42 11.87 16.50 -20.08
N GLU A 43 12.39 17.20 -19.08
CA GLU A 43 13.78 17.68 -19.06
C GLU A 43 14.57 17.06 -17.91
N LYS A 44 15.89 17.12 -18.00
CA LYS A 44 16.79 16.68 -16.92
C LYS A 44 16.46 17.47 -15.64
N TRP A 45 16.42 16.78 -14.50
CA TRP A 45 16.07 17.35 -13.18
C TRP A 45 14.63 17.85 -13.02
N THR A 46 13.75 17.64 -14.00
CA THR A 46 12.31 17.85 -13.83
C THR A 46 11.64 16.56 -13.40
N TYR A 47 10.71 16.67 -12.44
CA TYR A 47 10.01 15.52 -11.87
C TYR A 47 8.53 15.85 -11.66
N PHE A 48 7.69 14.84 -11.84
CA PHE A 48 6.32 14.84 -11.32
C PHE A 48 6.24 13.96 -10.07
N HIS A 49 5.37 14.33 -9.14
CA HIS A 49 5.18 13.65 -7.87
C HIS A 49 3.86 12.90 -7.93
N LEU A 50 3.93 11.57 -7.90
CA LEU A 50 2.79 10.67 -7.93
C LEU A 50 2.51 10.18 -6.52
N TYR A 51 1.39 10.63 -5.97
CA TYR A 51 0.84 10.19 -4.69
C TYR A 51 -0.06 8.99 -4.95
N VAL A 52 0.09 7.93 -4.17
CA VAL A 52 -0.75 6.72 -4.29
C VAL A 52 -1.17 6.27 -2.91
N ILE A 53 -2.48 6.07 -2.75
CA ILE A 53 -3.07 5.38 -1.61
C ILE A 53 -3.39 3.96 -2.08
N ILE A 54 -2.98 2.95 -1.31
CA ILE A 54 -3.24 1.53 -1.55
C ILE A 54 -3.88 0.89 -0.32
N ASP A 55 -4.96 0.15 -0.55
CA ASP A 55 -5.56 -0.71 0.45
C ASP A 55 -4.73 -2.00 0.60
N ILE A 56 -4.19 -2.25 1.80
CA ILE A 56 -3.21 -3.33 1.97
C ILE A 56 -3.84 -4.73 1.90
N PHE A 57 -5.12 -4.84 2.25
CA PHE A 57 -5.85 -6.10 2.22
C PHE A 57 -6.13 -6.55 0.79
N SER A 58 -6.76 -5.67 0.00
CA SER A 58 -7.20 -5.96 -1.36
C SER A 58 -6.17 -5.64 -2.44
N ARG A 59 -5.11 -4.90 -2.11
CA ARG A 59 -4.17 -4.27 -3.04
C ARG A 59 -4.79 -3.21 -3.93
N TYR A 60 -6.03 -2.81 -3.68
CA TYR A 60 -6.72 -1.84 -4.52
C TYR A 60 -6.13 -0.45 -4.31
N VAL A 61 -6.00 0.33 -5.38
CA VAL A 61 -5.62 1.75 -5.30
C VAL A 61 -6.90 2.58 -5.27
N PRO A 62 -7.39 2.98 -4.08
CA PRO A 62 -8.60 3.80 -3.96
C PRO A 62 -8.43 5.23 -4.48
N GLY A 63 -7.21 5.78 -4.39
CA GLY A 63 -6.90 7.14 -4.77
C GLY A 63 -5.46 7.34 -5.20
N TRP A 64 -5.24 8.23 -6.16
CA TRP A 64 -3.91 8.68 -6.59
C TRP A 64 -3.99 10.12 -7.14
N LEU A 65 -2.87 10.83 -7.10
CA LEU A 65 -2.75 12.20 -7.61
C LEU A 65 -1.38 12.40 -8.27
N LEU A 66 -1.35 13.08 -9.43
CA LEU A 66 -0.10 13.50 -10.06
C LEU A 66 0.03 15.03 -10.03
N ALA A 67 1.13 15.52 -9.46
CA ALA A 67 1.40 16.94 -9.27
C ALA A 67 2.81 17.35 -9.71
N LYS A 68 3.00 18.64 -10.01
CA LYS A 68 4.32 19.20 -10.35
C LYS A 68 5.21 19.37 -9.12
N ARG A 69 4.63 19.48 -7.93
CA ARG A 69 5.34 19.69 -6.66
C ARG A 69 4.74 18.82 -5.57
N GLU A 70 5.57 18.50 -4.58
CA GLU A 70 5.15 17.83 -3.36
C GLU A 70 4.69 18.86 -2.34
N THR A 71 3.44 18.77 -1.86
CA THR A 71 2.90 19.66 -0.81
C THR A 71 1.94 18.90 0.12
N ALA A 72 1.79 19.39 1.35
CA ALA A 72 0.91 18.79 2.34
C ALA A 72 -0.57 18.91 1.97
N GLU A 73 -0.97 20.03 1.36
CA GLU A 73 -2.34 20.34 0.96
C GLU A 73 -2.81 19.38 -0.14
N LEU A 74 -1.91 18.97 -1.03
CA LEU A 74 -2.22 17.97 -2.06
C LEU A 74 -2.43 16.57 -1.47
N ALA A 75 -1.63 16.20 -0.45
CA ALA A 75 -1.82 14.95 0.27
C ALA A 75 -3.15 14.96 1.05
N GLU A 76 -3.45 16.07 1.74
CA GLU A 76 -4.70 16.28 2.46
C GLU A 76 -5.91 16.15 1.53
N HIS A 77 -5.89 16.88 0.41
CA HIS A 77 -6.95 16.83 -0.59
C HIS A 77 -7.17 15.42 -1.14
N LEU A 78 -6.09 14.72 -1.49
CA LEU A 78 -6.16 13.34 -1.99
C LEU A 78 -6.80 12.42 -0.95
N ILE A 79 -6.35 12.47 0.32
CA ILE A 79 -6.86 11.60 1.39
C ILE A 79 -8.34 11.88 1.64
N ALA A 80 -8.73 13.14 1.82
CA ALA A 80 -10.11 13.54 2.07
C ALA A 80 -11.05 13.14 0.91
N GLU A 81 -10.64 13.40 -0.34
CA GLU A 81 -11.43 13.01 -1.50
C GLU A 81 -11.58 11.48 -1.60
N THR A 82 -10.52 10.74 -1.30
CA THR A 82 -10.51 9.27 -1.38
C THR A 82 -11.41 8.65 -0.30
N ILE A 83 -11.34 9.15 0.95
CA ILE A 83 -12.23 8.74 2.04
C ILE A 83 -13.70 8.96 1.66
N ARG A 84 -14.01 10.17 1.17
CA ARG A 84 -15.36 10.53 0.73
C ARG A 84 -15.85 9.64 -0.42
N LYS A 85 -15.01 9.38 -1.42
CA LYS A 85 -15.35 8.57 -2.60
C LYS A 85 -15.68 7.13 -2.24
N HIS A 86 -15.01 6.58 -1.24
CA HIS A 86 -15.19 5.19 -0.79
C HIS A 86 -16.15 5.06 0.40
N ASN A 87 -16.82 6.15 0.81
CA ASN A 87 -17.74 6.20 1.94
C ASN A 87 -17.15 5.56 3.20
N VAL A 88 -15.86 5.80 3.46
CA VAL A 88 -15.19 5.25 4.64
C VAL A 88 -15.68 6.02 5.87
N VAL A 89 -16.22 5.31 6.85
CA VAL A 89 -16.70 5.89 8.10
C VAL A 89 -15.51 6.25 8.98
N ALA A 90 -15.64 7.32 9.76
CA ALA A 90 -14.69 7.68 10.81
C ALA A 90 -14.42 6.47 11.74
N ASP A 91 -13.20 6.35 12.24
CA ASP A 91 -12.69 5.28 13.13
C ASP A 91 -12.57 3.87 12.52
N GLN A 92 -12.96 3.66 11.25
CA GLN A 92 -12.83 2.35 10.59
C GLN A 92 -11.53 2.17 9.80
N LEU A 93 -10.83 3.27 9.51
CA LEU A 93 -9.64 3.28 8.67
C LEU A 93 -8.42 3.71 9.46
N THR A 94 -7.34 2.96 9.28
CA THR A 94 -5.99 3.37 9.66
C THR A 94 -5.20 3.75 8.41
N ILE A 95 -4.59 4.94 8.41
CA ILE A 95 -3.69 5.36 7.33
C ILE A 95 -2.25 5.24 7.80
N HIS A 96 -1.47 4.44 7.07
CA HIS A 96 -0.04 4.27 7.24
C HIS A 96 0.72 5.10 6.20
N ALA A 97 1.72 5.83 6.67
CA ALA A 97 2.59 6.66 5.83
C ALA A 97 4.04 6.46 6.23
N ASP A 98 4.96 6.48 5.26
CA ASP A 98 6.37 6.57 5.58
C ASP A 98 6.74 7.99 6.10
N ARG A 99 7.90 8.21 6.72
CA ARG A 99 8.26 9.51 7.34
C ARG A 99 8.75 10.57 6.35
N GLY A 100 8.22 10.59 5.12
CA GLY A 100 8.51 11.65 4.14
C GLY A 100 8.11 13.02 4.67
N THR A 101 8.75 14.09 4.17
CA THR A 101 8.53 15.46 4.66
C THR A 101 7.07 15.92 4.51
N SER A 102 6.40 15.54 3.42
CA SER A 102 4.95 15.76 3.25
C SER A 102 4.10 14.93 4.21
N MET A 103 4.50 13.68 4.46
CA MET A 103 3.78 12.70 5.30
C MET A 103 3.81 13.06 6.79
N ALA A 104 4.90 13.70 7.22
CA ALA A 104 5.10 14.21 8.58
C ALA A 104 4.51 15.62 8.80
N SER A 105 3.89 16.24 7.78
CA SER A 105 3.33 17.58 7.92
C SER A 105 2.23 17.65 8.97
N LYS A 106 2.20 18.77 9.71
CA LYS A 106 1.18 19.04 10.74
C LYS A 106 -0.23 19.03 10.14
N THR A 107 -0.38 19.55 8.93
CA THR A 107 -1.66 19.63 8.22
C THR A 107 -2.26 18.25 7.95
N VAL A 108 -1.47 17.30 7.41
CA VAL A 108 -1.93 15.92 7.19
C VAL A 108 -2.22 15.23 8.52
N ALA A 109 -1.44 15.48 9.57
CA ALA A 109 -1.72 14.93 10.90
C ALA A 109 -3.05 15.44 11.49
N LEU A 110 -3.36 16.74 11.31
CA LEU A 110 -4.61 17.34 11.78
C LEU A 110 -5.81 16.83 10.99
N LEU A 111 -5.73 16.77 9.65
CA LEU A 111 -6.81 16.18 8.84
C LEU A 111 -7.15 14.77 9.30
N LEU A 112 -6.13 13.92 9.52
CA LEU A 112 -6.36 12.54 9.95
C LEU A 112 -7.04 12.48 11.32
N ALA A 113 -6.66 13.38 12.24
CA ALA A 113 -7.34 13.49 13.53
C ALA A 113 -8.80 13.97 13.38
N ASP A 114 -9.05 14.98 12.54
CA ASP A 114 -10.39 15.53 12.29
C ASP A 114 -11.32 14.52 11.58
N LEU A 115 -10.77 13.62 10.78
CA LEU A 115 -11.50 12.55 10.09
C LEU A 115 -11.68 11.28 10.95
N GLY A 116 -11.23 11.26 12.21
CA GLY A 116 -11.27 10.08 13.06
C GLY A 116 -10.42 8.92 12.52
N VAL A 117 -9.35 9.22 11.77
CA VAL A 117 -8.47 8.21 11.20
C VAL A 117 -7.28 8.01 12.12
N THR A 118 -7.09 6.78 12.61
CA THR A 118 -5.92 6.47 13.44
C THR A 118 -4.66 6.55 12.58
N LYS A 119 -3.70 7.38 12.98
CA LYS A 119 -2.42 7.56 12.27
C LYS A 119 -1.38 6.58 12.78
N SER A 120 -0.70 5.89 11.87
CA SER A 120 0.51 5.15 12.18
C SER A 120 1.70 5.66 11.35
N HIS A 121 2.84 5.85 12.01
CA HIS A 121 4.08 6.32 11.37
C HIS A 121 5.17 5.28 11.53
N SER A 122 5.94 5.06 10.46
CA SER A 122 7.19 4.29 10.44
C SER A 122 8.30 4.92 11.29
N ARG A 123 9.39 4.19 11.55
CA ARG A 123 10.52 4.66 12.40
C ARG A 123 11.42 5.70 11.71
N PRO A 124 12.07 6.61 12.47
CA PRO A 124 13.20 7.38 11.93
C PRO A 124 14.30 6.43 11.44
N HIS A 125 14.81 6.64 10.23
CA HIS A 125 15.91 5.87 9.61
C HIS A 125 15.62 4.41 9.23
N CYS A 126 14.37 4.03 8.97
CA CYS A 126 14.03 2.74 8.35
C CYS A 126 13.12 2.95 7.13
N SER A 127 13.69 2.94 5.92
CA SER A 127 12.96 3.14 4.66
C SER A 127 12.15 1.92 4.17
N ASN A 128 11.87 0.94 5.04
CA ASN A 128 11.31 -0.38 4.66
C ASN A 128 9.95 -0.67 5.29
N ASP A 129 9.27 0.32 5.87
CA ASP A 129 8.02 0.10 6.61
C ASP A 129 6.77 0.12 5.68
N ASN A 130 6.91 0.39 4.36
CA ASN A 130 5.80 0.44 3.40
C ASN A 130 5.90 -0.55 2.20
N PRO A 131 5.92 -1.87 2.45
CA PRO A 131 6.13 -2.88 1.41
C PRO A 131 5.03 -2.92 0.34
N TYR A 132 3.82 -2.45 0.64
CA TYR A 132 2.69 -2.46 -0.29
C TYR A 132 2.81 -1.38 -1.35
N SER A 133 3.14 -0.14 -0.94
CA SER A 133 3.39 0.95 -1.88
C SER A 133 4.65 0.69 -2.72
N GLU A 134 5.72 0.18 -2.11
CA GLU A 134 6.94 -0.19 -2.83
C GLU A 134 6.67 -1.24 -3.93
N ALA A 135 5.93 -2.30 -3.60
CA ALA A 135 5.55 -3.32 -4.58
C ALA A 135 4.68 -2.73 -5.70
N GLN A 136 3.75 -1.84 -5.36
CA GLN A 136 2.91 -1.15 -6.35
C GLN A 136 3.74 -0.26 -7.29
N PHE A 137 4.69 0.52 -6.75
CA PHE A 137 5.58 1.34 -7.57
C PHE A 137 6.52 0.51 -8.44
N LYS A 138 6.97 -0.65 -7.95
CA LYS A 138 7.71 -1.60 -8.76
C LYS A 138 6.84 -2.10 -9.92
N THR A 139 5.60 -2.50 -9.66
CA THR A 139 4.66 -2.87 -10.73
C THR A 139 4.47 -1.74 -11.73
N LEU A 140 4.33 -0.49 -11.27
CA LEU A 140 4.21 0.69 -12.14
C LEU A 140 5.42 0.86 -13.07
N LYS A 141 6.64 0.87 -12.50
CA LYS A 141 7.87 1.24 -13.21
C LYS A 141 8.45 0.14 -14.10
N TYR A 142 8.11 -1.13 -13.84
CA TYR A 142 8.61 -2.27 -14.63
C TYR A 142 7.68 -2.64 -15.81
N ARG A 143 6.61 -1.88 -16.04
CA ARG A 143 5.74 -2.09 -17.20
C ARG A 143 6.43 -1.67 -18.50
N PRO A 144 6.29 -2.44 -19.59
CA PRO A 144 6.82 -2.04 -20.90
C PRO A 144 6.31 -0.68 -21.38
N GLU A 145 5.08 -0.29 -21.01
CA GLU A 145 4.50 0.99 -21.39
C GLU A 145 4.95 2.17 -20.51
N PHE A 146 5.71 1.92 -19.44
CA PHE A 146 6.25 2.97 -18.58
C PHE A 146 7.37 3.69 -19.35
N PRO A 147 7.21 4.99 -19.65
CA PRO A 147 8.19 5.71 -20.47
C PRO A 147 9.44 6.04 -19.66
N GLU A 148 10.56 6.23 -20.35
CA GLU A 148 11.77 6.77 -19.73
C GLU A 148 11.53 8.17 -19.15
N ARG A 149 10.76 9.00 -19.87
CA ARG A 149 10.37 10.36 -19.47
C ARG A 149 8.95 10.67 -19.90
N PHE A 150 8.24 11.43 -19.08
CA PHE A 150 6.92 11.98 -19.42
C PHE A 150 7.09 13.35 -20.08
N GLY A 151 6.50 13.54 -21.26
CA GLY A 151 6.59 14.81 -22.01
C GLY A 151 5.88 15.99 -21.32
N SER A 152 4.84 15.69 -20.54
CA SER A 152 4.05 16.68 -19.81
C SER A 152 3.36 16.05 -18.59
N ILE A 153 2.77 16.88 -17.73
CA ILE A 153 1.96 16.37 -16.61
C ILE A 153 0.67 15.72 -17.13
N GLU A 154 0.14 16.20 -18.25
CA GLU A 154 -1.01 15.66 -18.95
C GLU A 154 -0.74 14.25 -19.46
N ASP A 155 0.45 14.01 -20.04
CA ASP A 155 0.91 12.69 -20.46
C ASP A 155 1.02 11.74 -19.27
N GLY A 156 1.63 12.22 -18.18
CA GLY A 156 1.71 11.48 -16.92
C GLY A 156 0.34 11.09 -16.38
N ARG A 157 -0.62 12.03 -16.37
CA ARG A 157 -2.01 11.76 -15.95
C ARG A 157 -2.73 10.79 -16.89
N ALA A 158 -2.52 10.90 -18.20
CA ALA A 158 -3.09 9.98 -19.18
C ALA A 158 -2.57 8.54 -18.98
N PHE A 159 -1.26 8.39 -18.78
CA PHE A 159 -0.64 7.11 -18.42
C PHE A 159 -1.20 6.56 -17.11
N CYS A 160 -1.18 7.35 -16.03
CA CYS A 160 -1.65 6.91 -14.72
C CYS A 160 -3.13 6.47 -14.75
N ARG A 161 -4.01 7.20 -15.45
CA ARG A 161 -5.42 6.79 -15.62
C ARG A 161 -5.56 5.41 -16.25
N ARG A 162 -4.82 5.12 -17.32
CA ARG A 162 -4.84 3.80 -17.95
C ARG A 162 -4.23 2.73 -17.04
N PHE A 163 -3.08 3.05 -16.44
CA PHE A 163 -2.36 2.14 -15.56
C PHE A 163 -3.20 1.73 -14.35
N PHE A 164 -3.76 2.67 -13.59
CA PHE A 164 -4.52 2.34 -12.38
C PHE A 164 -5.83 1.64 -12.68
N ARG A 165 -6.47 1.92 -13.84
CA ARG A 165 -7.61 1.14 -14.31
C ARG A 165 -7.22 -0.32 -14.53
N TRP A 166 -6.15 -0.55 -15.31
CA TRP A 166 -5.63 -1.90 -15.55
C TRP A 166 -5.21 -2.59 -14.25
N TYR A 167 -4.44 -1.91 -13.40
CA TYR A 167 -3.96 -2.43 -12.12
C TYR A 167 -5.12 -2.90 -11.24
N ASN A 168 -6.15 -2.07 -11.08
CA ASN A 168 -7.27 -2.40 -10.21
C ASN A 168 -8.21 -3.45 -10.79
N HIS A 169 -8.42 -3.47 -12.11
CA HIS A 169 -9.51 -4.25 -12.72
C HIS A 169 -9.06 -5.45 -13.55
N GLU A 170 -7.79 -5.54 -13.93
CA GLU A 170 -7.28 -6.56 -14.85
C GLU A 170 -6.04 -7.28 -14.31
N HIS A 171 -5.14 -6.56 -13.63
CA HIS A 171 -3.95 -7.17 -13.05
C HIS A 171 -4.31 -8.12 -11.90
N ARG A 172 -3.70 -9.32 -11.91
CA ARG A 172 -3.93 -10.37 -10.92
C ARG A 172 -2.73 -10.49 -10.00
N HIS A 173 -2.98 -10.45 -8.70
CA HIS A 173 -1.91 -10.48 -7.70
C HIS A 173 -1.85 -11.84 -7.01
N THR A 174 -0.65 -12.44 -6.98
CA THR A 174 -0.39 -13.70 -6.25
C THR A 174 -0.77 -13.59 -4.77
N GLY A 175 -0.45 -12.45 -4.13
CA GLY A 175 -0.73 -12.19 -2.71
C GLY A 175 -2.22 -12.11 -2.33
N ILE A 176 -3.14 -12.16 -3.31
CA ILE A 176 -4.59 -12.21 -3.08
C ILE A 176 -5.24 -13.36 -3.88
N GLY A 177 -4.52 -14.46 -4.10
CA GLY A 177 -5.06 -15.65 -4.78
C GLY A 177 -5.33 -15.42 -6.28
N PHE A 178 -4.50 -14.59 -6.93
CA PHE A 178 -4.66 -14.18 -8.33
C PHE A 178 -6.00 -13.49 -8.63
N HIS A 179 -6.67 -12.92 -7.63
CA HIS A 179 -7.80 -12.03 -7.87
C HIS A 179 -7.31 -10.67 -8.38
N THR A 180 -8.21 -9.92 -9.02
CA THR A 180 -7.97 -8.50 -9.29
C THR A 180 -8.22 -7.70 -8.02
N PRO A 181 -7.52 -6.58 -7.79
CA PRO A 181 -7.72 -5.79 -6.59
C PRO A 181 -9.18 -5.36 -6.39
N ALA A 182 -9.86 -4.95 -7.47
CA ALA A 182 -11.28 -4.58 -7.43
C ALA A 182 -12.22 -5.75 -7.11
N ALA A 183 -11.86 -7.00 -7.45
CA ALA A 183 -12.68 -8.14 -7.07
C ALA A 183 -12.64 -8.37 -5.56
N VAL A 184 -11.46 -8.22 -4.94
CA VAL A 184 -11.31 -8.36 -3.48
C VAL A 184 -11.93 -7.16 -2.75
N HIS A 185 -11.62 -5.95 -3.20
CA HIS A 185 -12.05 -4.71 -2.55
C HIS A 185 -13.57 -4.55 -2.47
N PHE A 186 -14.28 -4.96 -3.52
CA PHE A 186 -15.74 -4.86 -3.60
C PHE A 186 -16.46 -6.20 -3.33
N GLY A 187 -15.82 -7.15 -2.63
CA GLY A 187 -16.48 -8.36 -2.15
C GLY A 187 -16.90 -9.36 -3.24
N ARG A 188 -16.29 -9.32 -4.43
CA ARG A 188 -16.58 -10.26 -5.54
C ARG A 188 -15.63 -11.47 -5.58
N ALA A 189 -14.68 -11.56 -4.66
CA ALA A 189 -13.67 -12.62 -4.67
C ALA A 189 -14.28 -14.02 -4.53
N GLU A 190 -15.27 -14.20 -3.66
CA GLU A 190 -15.97 -15.48 -3.47
C GLU A 190 -16.66 -15.95 -4.76
N SER A 191 -17.42 -15.06 -5.42
CA SER A 191 -18.08 -15.40 -6.69
C SER A 191 -17.07 -15.76 -7.79
N VAL A 192 -15.95 -15.04 -7.87
CA VAL A 192 -14.87 -15.36 -8.81
C VAL A 192 -14.23 -16.72 -8.48
N GLN A 193 -14.07 -17.04 -7.21
CA GLN A 193 -13.51 -18.33 -6.79
C GLN A 193 -14.47 -19.49 -7.10
N PHE A 194 -15.77 -19.30 -6.89
CA PHE A 194 -16.79 -20.28 -7.26
C PHE A 194 -16.76 -20.58 -8.76
N GLU A 195 -16.76 -19.55 -9.61
CA GLU A 195 -16.69 -19.74 -11.06
C GLU A 195 -15.36 -20.39 -11.50
N ARG A 196 -14.25 -20.05 -10.83
CA ARG A 196 -12.96 -20.74 -11.06
C ARG A 196 -13.01 -22.21 -10.71
N ALA A 197 -13.64 -22.57 -9.58
CA ALA A 197 -13.79 -23.96 -9.18
C ALA A 197 -14.55 -24.75 -10.25
N ARG A 198 -15.65 -24.21 -10.78
CA ARG A 198 -16.43 -24.83 -11.86
C ARG A 198 -15.62 -25.04 -13.13
N VAL A 199 -14.83 -24.05 -13.54
CA VAL A 199 -13.95 -24.16 -14.73
C VAL A 199 -12.87 -25.22 -14.51
N LEU A 200 -12.26 -25.25 -13.34
CA LEU A 200 -11.24 -26.22 -12.97
C LEU A 200 -11.79 -27.65 -12.89
N GLU A 201 -12.99 -27.82 -12.35
CA GLU A 201 -13.71 -29.10 -12.32
C GLU A 201 -14.05 -29.58 -13.73
N ALA A 202 -14.63 -28.71 -14.58
CA ALA A 202 -14.92 -29.05 -15.96
C ALA A 202 -13.66 -29.46 -16.74
N ALA A 203 -12.54 -28.76 -16.52
CA ALA A 203 -11.25 -29.11 -17.13
C ALA A 203 -10.72 -30.46 -16.63
N TYR A 204 -10.88 -30.76 -15.34
CA TYR A 204 -10.51 -32.05 -14.76
C TYR A 204 -11.35 -33.20 -15.31
N VAL A 205 -12.67 -33.02 -15.42
CA VAL A 205 -13.57 -34.02 -16.01
C VAL A 205 -13.23 -34.30 -17.47
N ALA A 206 -12.89 -33.26 -18.24
CA ALA A 206 -12.53 -33.41 -19.65
C ALA A 206 -11.15 -34.05 -19.88
N HIS A 207 -10.19 -33.75 -19.00
CA HIS A 207 -8.77 -34.12 -19.17
C HIS A 207 -8.10 -34.53 -17.84
N PRO A 208 -8.54 -35.61 -17.19
CA PRO A 208 -8.01 -36.02 -15.89
C PRO A 208 -6.51 -36.34 -15.94
N GLU A 209 -6.00 -36.81 -17.09
CA GLU A 209 -4.59 -37.13 -17.32
C GLU A 209 -3.65 -35.92 -17.16
N ARG A 210 -4.18 -34.69 -17.31
CA ARG A 210 -3.41 -33.44 -17.11
C ARG A 210 -3.23 -33.08 -15.63
N PHE A 211 -3.94 -33.74 -14.73
CA PHE A 211 -3.97 -33.43 -13.30
C PHE A 211 -3.51 -34.65 -12.48
N VAL A 212 -2.22 -34.67 -12.14
CA VAL A 212 -1.62 -35.79 -11.44
C VAL A 212 -2.10 -35.82 -9.98
N ARG A 213 -2.62 -36.97 -9.53
CA ARG A 213 -3.07 -37.31 -8.16
C ARG A 213 -4.41 -36.75 -7.69
N GLN A 214 -4.78 -35.52 -8.03
CA GLN A 214 -5.99 -34.90 -7.48
C GLN A 214 -6.60 -33.83 -8.39
N PRO A 215 -7.90 -33.51 -8.24
CA PRO A 215 -8.52 -32.38 -8.93
C PRO A 215 -7.82 -31.06 -8.60
N PRO A 216 -7.70 -30.14 -9.56
CA PRO A 216 -7.15 -28.81 -9.33
C PRO A 216 -8.07 -28.00 -8.40
N VAL A 217 -7.47 -27.26 -7.45
CA VAL A 217 -8.19 -26.40 -6.50
C VAL A 217 -7.85 -24.94 -6.77
N PRO A 218 -8.83 -24.01 -6.80
CA PRO A 218 -8.52 -22.60 -6.91
C PRO A 218 -7.62 -22.13 -5.75
N PRO A 219 -6.71 -21.17 -5.98
CA PRO A 219 -5.97 -20.52 -4.89
C PRO A 219 -6.91 -19.98 -3.81
N PRO A 220 -6.51 -20.03 -2.53
CA PRO A 220 -7.34 -19.54 -1.43
C PRO A 220 -7.59 -18.03 -1.54
N LEU A 221 -8.67 -17.58 -0.90
CA LEU A 221 -8.93 -16.16 -0.71
C LEU A 221 -7.82 -15.50 0.12
N PRO A 222 -7.60 -14.18 -0.03
CA PRO A 222 -6.66 -13.47 0.80
C PRO A 222 -7.03 -13.61 2.28
N GLY A 223 -6.05 -14.04 3.08
CA GLY A 223 -6.12 -13.91 4.53
C GLY A 223 -5.81 -12.47 4.98
N PRO A 224 -5.69 -12.23 6.30
CA PRO A 224 -5.33 -10.91 6.83
C PRO A 224 -4.00 -10.42 6.25
N ALA A 225 -3.95 -9.13 5.92
CA ALA A 225 -2.73 -8.43 5.55
C ALA A 225 -2.19 -7.64 6.74
N TRP A 226 -0.88 -7.40 6.79
CA TRP A 226 -0.29 -6.62 7.86
C TRP A 226 0.85 -5.72 7.38
N ILE A 227 1.04 -4.61 8.10
CA ILE A 227 2.29 -3.86 8.15
C ILE A 227 2.86 -4.15 9.54
N ASN A 228 4.07 -4.71 9.58
CA ASN A 228 4.70 -5.21 10.81
C ASN A 228 3.86 -6.29 11.53
N LYS A 229 4.09 -7.57 11.17
CA LYS A 229 3.32 -8.69 11.74
C LYS A 229 3.37 -8.65 13.29
N PRO A 230 2.22 -8.72 13.98
CA PRO A 230 2.19 -8.92 15.42
C PRO A 230 2.96 -10.19 15.80
N THR A 231 3.74 -10.11 16.87
CA THR A 231 4.39 -11.31 17.42
C THR A 231 3.31 -12.10 18.16
N GLU A 232 3.10 -13.38 17.83
CA GLU A 232 2.18 -14.24 18.58
C GLU A 232 2.62 -14.27 20.04
N VAL A 233 1.77 -13.78 20.94
CA VAL A 233 2.01 -13.87 22.38
C VAL A 233 1.73 -15.31 22.76
N THR A 234 2.78 -16.12 22.92
CA THR A 234 2.65 -17.44 23.55
C THR A 234 1.99 -17.23 24.90
N PRO A 235 0.83 -17.86 25.20
CA PRO A 235 0.25 -17.75 26.53
C PRO A 235 1.27 -18.27 27.54
N ALA A 236 1.63 -17.45 28.52
CA ALA A 236 2.41 -17.91 29.66
C ALA A 236 1.62 -19.04 30.33
N GLN A 237 2.24 -20.22 30.43
CA GLN A 237 1.74 -21.37 31.18
C GLN A 237 1.79 -21.08 32.68
#